data_AF-A0A3D0PYG8-F1
#
_entry.id   AF-A0A3D0PYG8-F1
#
_cell.length_a   1.000
_cell.length_b   1.000
_cell.length_c   1.000
_cell.angle_alpha   90.00
_cell.angle_beta   90.00
_cell.angle_gamma   90.00
#
_symmetry.space_group_name_H-M   'P 1'
#
loop_
_entity.id
_entity.type
_entity.pdbx_description
1 polymer ?
#
loop_
_entity_poly.entity_id
_entity_poly.type
_entity_poly.pdbx_seq_one_letter_code
_entity_poly.pdbx_strand_id
1 'polypeptide(L)'
;MLKVTRRTREVDVILDQQLAEDIARLGDALASETTREQITESGVNGAAQRTAQRIEELRGQAESETLKLTLRALPVSKWAQVLAAHRNENGTSDMFGTAAAALPLMLVDATVGGKPVSAEDKTEKAFRTLFDELTDGQFTPIWQAVAELNGSAADPKAAFDLASKVLRN
;
A
#
# COMPACT_ATOMS: atom_id res chain seq x y z
N MET A 1 -4.78 1.30 33.66
CA MET A 1 -4.19 0.55 32.52
C MET A 1 -3.98 1.53 31.38
N LEU A 2 -2.82 1.52 30.72
CA LEU A 2 -2.57 2.40 29.57
C LEU A 2 -3.34 1.89 28.34
N LYS A 3 -3.96 2.79 27.58
CA LYS A 3 -4.64 2.47 26.31
C LYS A 3 -3.67 2.70 25.16
N VAL A 4 -3.49 1.69 24.32
CA VAL A 4 -2.63 1.76 23.13
C VAL A 4 -3.49 1.62 21.88
N THR A 5 -3.44 2.61 20.99
CA THR A 5 -4.08 2.56 19.67
C THR A 5 -2.99 2.42 18.60
N ARG A 6 -3.07 1.37 17.79
CA ARG A 6 -2.12 1.09 16.72
C ARG A 6 -2.67 1.61 15.40
N ARG A 7 -1.79 2.15 14.54
CA ARG A 7 -2.17 2.66 13.21
C ARG A 7 -2.78 1.54 12.37
N THR A 8 -3.78 1.91 11.57
CA THR A 8 -4.38 1.06 10.53
C THR A 8 -4.11 1.71 9.17
N ARG A 9 -3.97 0.92 8.11
CA ARG A 9 -3.80 1.36 6.72
C ARG A 9 -4.49 0.37 5.78
N GLU A 10 -5.10 0.91 4.74
CA GLU A 10 -5.62 0.14 3.61
C GLU A 10 -4.55 0.04 2.51
N VAL A 11 -4.48 -1.12 1.87
CA VAL A 11 -3.60 -1.41 0.76
C VAL A 11 -4.42 -2.10 -0.32
N ASP A 12 -4.41 -1.53 -1.50
CA ASP A 12 -5.12 -2.07 -2.66
C ASP A 12 -4.11 -2.59 -3.67
N VAL A 13 -4.33 -3.82 -4.15
CA VAL A 13 -3.50 -4.47 -5.17
C VAL A 13 -4.41 -5.05 -6.23
N ILE A 14 -4.29 -4.57 -7.47
CA ILE A 14 -4.99 -5.14 -8.61
C ILE A 14 -4.27 -6.44 -8.99
N LEU A 15 -4.97 -7.57 -8.93
CA LEU A 15 -4.41 -8.90 -9.19
C LEU A 15 -4.21 -9.16 -10.69
N ASP A 16 -5.05 -8.58 -11.55
CA ASP A 16 -4.82 -8.54 -12.99
C ASP A 16 -3.66 -7.57 -13.32
N GLN A 17 -2.49 -8.14 -13.61
CA GLN A 17 -1.27 -7.38 -13.91
C GLN A 17 -1.44 -6.47 -15.13
N GLN A 18 -2.09 -6.94 -16.20
CA GLN A 18 -2.25 -6.16 -17.43
C GLN A 18 -3.12 -4.93 -17.15
N LEU A 19 -4.21 -5.13 -16.41
CA LEU A 19 -5.09 -4.03 -15.99
C LEU A 19 -4.37 -3.04 -15.07
N ALA A 20 -3.56 -3.54 -14.13
CA ALA A 20 -2.75 -2.70 -13.24
C ALA A 20 -1.77 -1.82 -14.03
N GLU A 21 -1.04 -2.40 -14.99
CA GLU A 21 -0.07 -1.70 -15.84
C GLU A 21 -0.73 -0.69 -16.78
N ASP A 22 -1.89 -1.02 -17.34
CA ASP A 22 -2.63 -0.11 -18.21
C ASP A 22 -3.15 1.11 -17.43
N ILE A 23 -3.68 0.90 -16.23
CA ILE A 23 -4.10 2.00 -15.34
C ILE A 23 -2.88 2.84 -14.92
N ALA A 24 -1.76 2.22 -14.53
CA ALA A 24 -0.56 2.93 -14.13
C ALA A 24 -0.02 3.82 -15.26
N ARG A 25 0.06 3.30 -16.48
CA ARG A 25 0.50 4.04 -17.67
C ARG A 25 -0.41 5.23 -17.99
N LEU A 26 -1.73 5.04 -17.86
CA LEU A 26 -2.68 6.15 -18.01
C LEU A 26 -2.51 7.18 -16.89
N GLY A 27 -2.19 6.75 -15.67
CA GLY A 27 -1.86 7.63 -14.55
C GLY A 27 -0.64 8.50 -14.81
N ASP A 28 0.45 7.91 -15.33
CA ASP A 28 1.67 8.65 -15.70
C ASP A 28 1.43 9.64 -16.85
N ALA A 29 0.62 9.22 -17.83
CA ALA A 29 0.18 10.10 -18.92
C ALA A 29 -0.66 11.26 -18.37
N LEU A 30 -1.63 11.00 -17.50
CA LEU A 30 -2.46 12.01 -16.87
C LEU A 30 -1.63 12.99 -16.05
N ALA A 31 -0.70 12.50 -15.22
CA ALA A 31 0.22 13.36 -14.47
C ALA A 31 0.99 14.30 -15.40
N SER A 32 1.57 13.75 -16.48
CA SER A 32 2.29 14.53 -17.50
C SER A 32 1.41 15.55 -18.22
N GLU A 33 0.14 15.21 -18.49
CA GLU A 33 -0.83 16.11 -19.13
C GLU A 33 -1.23 17.24 -18.19
N THR A 34 -1.41 16.97 -16.88
CA THR A 34 -1.78 17.98 -15.88
C THR A 34 -0.66 18.96 -15.54
N THR A 35 0.61 18.58 -15.70
CA THR A 35 1.76 19.46 -15.45
C THR A 35 2.15 20.32 -16.66
N ARG A 36 1.69 19.96 -17.87
CA ARG A 36 1.89 20.79 -19.06
C ARG A 36 0.96 22.00 -18.96
N GLU A 37 1.53 23.20 -18.79
CA GLU A 37 0.83 24.48 -18.91
C GLU A 37 0.22 24.63 -20.31
N GLN A 38 -0.96 24.05 -20.53
CA GLN A 38 -1.81 24.37 -21.66
C GLN A 38 -3.23 24.57 -21.15
N ILE A 39 -3.41 25.74 -20.54
CA ILE A 39 -4.67 26.45 -20.57
C ILE A 39 -4.90 26.79 -22.05
N THR A 40 -5.62 25.92 -22.76
CA THR A 40 -6.35 26.38 -23.95
C THR A 40 -7.28 27.52 -23.52
N GLU A 41 -7.65 28.44 -24.41
CA GLU A 41 -8.50 29.60 -24.11
C GLU A 41 -9.84 29.28 -23.40
N SER A 42 -10.19 27.99 -23.32
CA SER A 42 -11.36 27.42 -22.63
C SER A 42 -11.10 26.87 -21.21
N GLY A 43 -9.85 26.89 -20.70
CA GLY A 43 -9.52 26.46 -19.34
C GLY A 43 -9.56 24.94 -19.10
N VAL A 44 -9.71 24.13 -20.14
CA VAL A 44 -9.92 22.68 -20.03
C VAL A 44 -8.87 21.92 -20.85
N ASN A 45 -8.04 21.13 -20.17
CA ASN A 45 -7.14 20.19 -20.82
C ASN A 45 -7.93 18.94 -21.27
N GLY A 46 -8.42 18.98 -22.52
CA GLY A 46 -9.22 17.89 -23.08
C GLY A 46 -8.49 16.55 -23.21
N ALA A 47 -7.16 16.53 -23.23
CA ALA A 47 -6.39 15.28 -23.18
C ALA A 47 -6.46 14.66 -21.78
N ALA A 48 -6.15 15.45 -20.75
CA ALA A 48 -6.26 15.03 -19.35
C ALA A 48 -7.68 14.51 -19.00
N GLN A 49 -8.72 15.17 -19.52
CA GLN A 49 -10.10 14.70 -19.32
C GLN A 49 -10.36 13.33 -19.95
N ARG A 50 -9.91 13.08 -21.19
CA ARG A 50 -10.06 11.78 -21.84
C ARG A 50 -9.28 10.69 -21.11
N THR A 51 -8.04 10.98 -20.71
CA THR A 51 -7.21 10.05 -19.95
C THR A 51 -7.86 9.71 -18.60
N ALA A 52 -8.35 10.72 -17.87
CA ALA A 52 -9.07 10.51 -16.61
C ALA A 52 -10.35 9.69 -16.79
N GLN A 53 -11.13 9.96 -17.83
CA GLN A 53 -12.32 9.18 -18.15
C GLN A 53 -11.98 7.71 -18.43
N ARG A 54 -10.88 7.46 -19.16
CA ARG A 54 -10.43 6.10 -19.43
C ARG A 54 -10.00 5.36 -18.17
N ILE A 55 -9.31 6.02 -17.24
CA ILE A 55 -8.97 5.45 -15.93
C ILE A 55 -10.24 5.08 -15.17
N GLU A 56 -11.26 5.96 -15.17
CA GLU A 56 -12.51 5.71 -14.48
C GLU A 56 -13.30 4.53 -15.09
N GLU A 57 -13.29 4.38 -16.41
CA GLU A 57 -13.87 3.20 -17.08
C GLU A 57 -13.18 1.90 -16.65
N LEU A 58 -11.85 1.92 -16.51
CA LEU A 58 -11.08 0.76 -16.07
C LEU A 58 -11.24 0.49 -14.56
N ARG A 59 -11.58 1.50 -13.75
CA ARG A 59 -11.80 1.33 -12.30
C ARG A 59 -12.84 0.25 -12.01
N GLY A 60 -13.95 0.24 -12.75
CA GLY A 60 -15.01 -0.75 -12.55
C GLY A 60 -14.55 -2.19 -12.82
N GLN A 61 -13.66 -2.38 -13.79
CA GLN A 61 -13.04 -3.68 -14.07
C GLN A 61 -12.01 -4.05 -12.99
N ALA A 62 -11.24 -3.06 -12.53
CA ALA A 62 -10.22 -3.27 -11.52
C ALA A 62 -10.83 -3.66 -10.17
N GLU A 63 -12.02 -3.16 -9.84
CA GLU A 63 -12.64 -3.40 -8.54
C GLU A 63 -12.86 -4.88 -8.25
N SER A 64 -13.31 -5.69 -9.22
CA SER A 64 -13.51 -7.14 -9.03
C SER A 64 -12.20 -7.89 -8.81
N GLU A 65 -11.11 -7.39 -9.39
CA GLU A 65 -9.77 -7.97 -9.34
C GLU A 65 -8.88 -7.34 -8.26
N THR A 66 -9.40 -6.40 -7.46
CA THR A 66 -8.60 -5.72 -6.43
C THR A 66 -8.65 -6.48 -5.12
N LEU A 67 -7.49 -6.96 -4.67
CA LEU A 67 -7.24 -7.37 -3.30
C LEU A 67 -7.09 -6.12 -2.42
N LYS A 68 -8.06 -5.91 -1.53
CA LYS A 68 -8.03 -4.85 -0.51
C LYS A 68 -7.66 -5.44 0.84
N LEU A 69 -6.58 -4.95 1.43
CA LEU A 69 -6.07 -5.37 2.74
C LEU A 69 -6.21 -4.22 3.74
N THR A 70 -6.91 -4.46 4.84
CA THR A 70 -6.93 -3.55 5.99
C THR A 70 -5.95 -4.06 7.03
N LEU A 71 -4.83 -3.36 7.19
CA LEU A 71 -3.71 -3.79 8.03
C LEU A 71 -3.57 -2.92 9.26
N ARG A 72 -3.30 -3.54 10.41
CA ARG A 72 -2.97 -2.86 11.67
C ARG A 72 -1.54 -3.17 12.09
N ALA A 73 -0.80 -2.16 12.51
CA ALA A 73 0.55 -2.33 13.04
C ALA A 73 0.61 -3.38 14.15
N LEU A 74 1.69 -4.14 14.23
CA LEU A 74 1.93 -5.14 15.26
C LEU A 74 2.41 -4.50 16.57
N PRO A 75 2.21 -5.17 17.72
CA PRO A 75 2.98 -4.84 18.91
C PRO A 75 4.48 -5.02 18.65
N VAL A 76 5.32 -4.20 19.29
CA VAL A 76 6.77 -4.19 19.05
C VAL A 76 7.42 -5.58 19.21
N SER A 77 6.95 -6.36 20.18
CA SER A 77 7.45 -7.72 20.44
C SER A 77 7.09 -8.70 19.32
N LYS A 78 5.91 -8.58 18.72
CA LYS A 78 5.47 -9.42 17.59
C LYS A 78 6.23 -9.04 16.32
N TRP A 79 6.43 -7.76 16.08
CA TRP A 79 7.24 -7.31 14.94
C TRP A 79 8.70 -7.79 15.06
N ALA A 80 9.30 -7.68 16.25
CA ALA A 80 10.65 -8.19 16.49
C ALA A 80 10.76 -9.71 16.27
N GLN A 81 9.72 -10.49 16.64
CA GLN A 81 9.67 -11.94 16.38
C GLN A 81 9.66 -12.25 14.89
N VAL A 82 8.84 -11.53 14.09
CA VAL A 82 8.82 -11.70 12.63
C VAL A 82 10.19 -11.39 12.03
N LEU A 83 10.79 -10.25 12.39
CA LEU A 83 12.11 -9.88 11.89
C LEU A 83 13.21 -10.90 12.24
N ALA A 84 13.17 -11.46 13.45
CA ALA A 84 14.13 -12.47 13.88
C ALA A 84 13.97 -13.79 13.10
N ALA A 85 12.74 -14.18 12.76
CA ALA A 85 12.46 -15.42 12.04
C ALA A 85 12.84 -15.37 10.55
N HIS A 86 12.85 -14.18 9.94
CA HIS A 86 13.09 -13.99 8.50
C HIS A 86 14.39 -13.23 8.20
N ARG A 87 15.39 -13.40 9.08
CA ARG A 87 16.75 -12.93 8.85
C ARG A 87 17.64 -14.11 8.50
N ASN A 88 18.42 -14.01 7.42
CA ASN A 88 19.40 -15.05 7.11
C ASN A 88 20.63 -14.94 8.04
N GLU A 89 21.48 -15.96 8.04
CA GLU A 89 22.69 -16.05 8.88
C GLU A 89 23.66 -14.87 8.66
N ASN A 90 23.64 -14.26 7.47
CA ASN A 90 24.47 -13.09 7.12
C ASN A 90 23.80 -11.75 7.47
N GLY A 91 22.63 -11.76 8.10
CA GLY A 91 21.90 -10.56 8.54
C GLY A 91 21.02 -9.90 7.47
N THR A 92 20.96 -10.44 6.24
CA THR A 92 20.06 -9.99 5.17
C THR A 92 18.61 -10.35 5.52
N SER A 93 17.69 -9.40 5.32
CA SER A 93 16.27 -9.60 5.53
C SER A 93 15.64 -10.31 4.33
N ASP A 94 14.90 -11.40 4.57
CA ASP A 94 13.98 -11.95 3.57
C ASP A 94 12.71 -11.09 3.56
N MET A 95 12.63 -10.13 2.64
CA MET A 95 11.50 -9.19 2.56
C MET A 95 10.17 -9.92 2.30
N PHE A 96 10.17 -10.90 1.41
CA PHE A 96 8.99 -11.68 1.06
C PHE A 96 8.53 -12.56 2.23
N GLY A 97 9.46 -13.22 2.92
CA GLY A 97 9.16 -14.03 4.10
C GLY A 97 8.66 -13.17 5.26
N THR A 98 9.31 -12.04 5.49
CA THR A 98 8.91 -11.04 6.50
C THR A 98 7.48 -10.54 6.24
N ALA A 99 7.16 -10.18 4.99
CA ALA A 99 5.81 -9.74 4.62
C ALA A 99 4.78 -10.87 4.81
N ALA A 100 5.10 -12.08 4.34
CA ALA A 100 4.20 -13.22 4.38
C ALA A 100 3.85 -13.62 5.82
N ALA A 101 4.82 -13.59 6.73
CA ALA A 101 4.59 -13.89 8.15
C ALA A 101 3.90 -12.72 8.90
N ALA A 102 4.15 -11.47 8.49
CA ALA A 102 3.53 -10.31 9.11
C ALA A 102 2.04 -10.16 8.75
N LEU A 103 1.68 -10.38 7.49
CA LEU A 103 0.32 -10.11 6.99
C LEU A 103 -0.79 -10.80 7.82
N PRO A 104 -0.75 -12.11 8.08
CA PRO A 104 -1.78 -12.78 8.89
C PRO A 104 -1.95 -12.18 10.29
N LEU A 105 -0.87 -11.64 10.87
CA LEU A 105 -0.88 -11.03 12.19
C LEU A 105 -1.38 -9.57 12.18
N MET A 106 -1.27 -8.90 11.04
CA MET A 106 -1.66 -7.51 10.82
C MET A 106 -3.09 -7.36 10.30
N LEU A 107 -3.63 -8.39 9.66
CA LEU A 107 -4.95 -8.36 9.04
C LEU A 107 -6.06 -7.99 10.02
N VAL A 108 -6.77 -6.92 9.69
CA VAL A 108 -8.07 -6.58 10.25
C VAL A 108 -9.16 -7.11 9.35
N ASP A 109 -9.00 -6.94 8.04
CA ASP A 109 -9.91 -7.43 7.01
C ASP A 109 -9.15 -7.63 5.68
N ALA A 110 -9.68 -8.51 4.83
CA ALA A 110 -9.22 -8.65 3.45
C ALA A 110 -10.37 -9.06 2.52
N THR A 111 -10.48 -8.38 1.39
CA THR A 111 -11.51 -8.63 0.38
C THR A 111 -10.94 -8.65 -1.04
N VAL A 112 -11.59 -9.39 -1.94
CA VAL A 112 -11.37 -9.31 -3.40
C VAL A 112 -12.72 -9.08 -4.04
N GLY A 113 -12.86 -8.03 -4.86
CA GLY A 113 -14.16 -7.67 -5.46
C GLY A 113 -15.28 -7.45 -4.42
N GLY A 114 -14.92 -6.94 -3.24
CA GLY A 114 -15.83 -6.74 -2.12
C GLY A 114 -16.25 -8.01 -1.38
N LYS A 115 -15.73 -9.18 -1.76
CA LYS A 115 -16.01 -10.45 -1.07
C LYS A 115 -14.88 -10.78 -0.08
N PRO A 116 -15.19 -11.22 1.14
CA PRO A 116 -14.16 -11.63 2.10
C PRO A 116 -13.26 -12.74 1.55
N VAL A 117 -11.95 -12.56 1.69
CA VAL A 117 -10.96 -13.60 1.38
C VAL A 117 -11.13 -14.77 2.38
N SER A 118 -10.95 -16.00 1.90
CA SER A 118 -11.09 -17.20 2.72
C SER A 118 -10.04 -17.27 3.85
N ALA A 119 -10.27 -18.10 4.87
CA ALA A 119 -9.28 -18.28 5.93
C ALA A 119 -7.99 -18.97 5.43
N GLU A 120 -8.12 -19.85 4.45
CA GLU A 120 -7.00 -20.59 3.85
C GLU A 120 -6.05 -19.65 3.09
N ASP A 121 -6.63 -18.64 2.43
CA ASP A 121 -5.91 -17.62 1.66
C ASP A 121 -5.32 -16.49 2.53
N LYS A 122 -5.58 -16.50 3.85
CA LYS A 122 -5.05 -15.52 4.83
C LYS A 122 -3.85 -16.06 5.61
N THR A 123 -3.26 -17.16 5.16
CA THR A 123 -2.12 -17.80 5.82
C THR A 123 -0.79 -17.27 5.29
N GLU A 124 0.27 -17.41 6.07
CA GLU A 124 1.64 -17.06 5.63
C GLU A 124 2.00 -17.79 4.32
N LYS A 125 1.66 -19.08 4.23
CA LYS A 125 1.91 -19.88 3.03
C LYS A 125 1.15 -19.34 1.82
N ALA A 126 -0.13 -19.02 1.97
CA ALA A 126 -0.94 -18.48 0.87
C ALA A 126 -0.41 -17.13 0.40
N PHE A 127 -0.03 -16.24 1.32
CA PHE A 127 0.62 -14.97 0.94
C PHE A 127 1.94 -15.19 0.24
N ARG A 128 2.75 -16.17 0.67
CA ARG A 128 4.00 -16.48 -0.02
C ARG A 128 3.75 -16.94 -1.45
N THR A 129 2.78 -17.83 -1.65
CA THR A 129 2.37 -18.27 -2.99
C THR A 129 1.88 -17.10 -3.85
N LEU A 130 1.04 -16.23 -3.30
CA LEU A 130 0.59 -15.01 -3.99
C LEU A 130 1.79 -14.15 -4.43
N PHE A 131 2.77 -13.94 -3.55
CA PHE A 131 3.93 -13.10 -3.88
C PHE A 131 4.79 -13.67 -4.99
N ASP A 132 4.83 -14.99 -5.16
CA ASP A 132 5.56 -15.62 -6.27
C ASP A 132 4.86 -15.37 -7.63
N GLU A 133 3.58 -14.98 -7.63
CA GLU A 133 2.80 -14.64 -8.82
C GLU A 133 2.74 -13.12 -9.09
N LEU A 134 2.93 -12.28 -8.07
CA LEU A 134 2.91 -10.83 -8.21
C LEU A 134 4.20 -10.31 -8.85
N THR A 135 4.07 -9.27 -9.67
CA THR A 135 5.22 -8.46 -10.07
C THR A 135 5.79 -7.68 -8.89
N ASP A 136 7.06 -7.25 -9.00
CA ASP A 136 7.67 -6.32 -8.06
C ASP A 136 6.81 -5.06 -7.84
N GLY A 137 6.19 -4.55 -8.90
CA GLY A 137 5.32 -3.37 -8.84
C GLY A 137 4.05 -3.59 -8.00
N GLN A 138 3.45 -4.78 -8.09
CA GLN A 138 2.27 -5.14 -7.29
C GLN A 138 2.64 -5.51 -5.84
N PHE A 139 3.80 -6.12 -5.62
CA PHE A 139 4.27 -6.48 -4.27
C PHE A 139 4.73 -5.26 -3.46
N THR A 140 5.40 -4.30 -4.10
CA THR A 140 6.05 -3.16 -3.42
C THR A 140 5.10 -2.38 -2.50
N PRO A 141 3.85 -2.04 -2.89
CA PRO A 141 2.90 -1.37 -1.99
C PRO A 141 2.56 -2.18 -0.73
N ILE A 142 2.48 -3.52 -0.84
CA ILE A 142 2.26 -4.43 0.30
C ILE A 142 3.44 -4.33 1.26
N TRP A 143 4.67 -4.48 0.73
CA TRP A 143 5.88 -4.41 1.53
C TRP A 143 6.03 -3.05 2.23
N GLN A 144 5.83 -1.96 1.51
CA GLN A 144 5.90 -0.60 2.07
C GLN A 144 4.90 -0.43 3.20
N ALA A 145 3.66 -0.89 3.04
CA ALA A 145 2.67 -0.80 4.09
C ALA A 145 3.06 -1.59 5.34
N VAL A 146 3.57 -2.81 5.19
CA VAL A 146 4.07 -3.63 6.30
C VAL A 146 5.24 -2.95 7.00
N ALA A 147 6.23 -2.48 6.25
CA ALA A 147 7.43 -1.85 6.79
C ALA A 147 7.10 -0.52 7.50
N GLU A 148 6.30 0.35 6.89
CA GLU A 148 5.96 1.67 7.44
C GLU A 148 5.04 1.59 8.66
N LEU A 149 4.07 0.66 8.67
CA LEU A 149 3.20 0.49 9.83
C LEU A 149 3.97 0.09 11.09
N ASN A 150 5.08 -0.65 10.93
CA ASN A 150 5.82 -1.24 12.06
C ASN A 150 7.16 -0.57 12.36
N GLY A 151 7.81 0.02 11.35
CA GLY A 151 9.19 0.52 11.43
C GLY A 151 9.32 2.04 11.55
N SER A 152 8.26 2.81 11.24
CA SER A 152 8.34 4.28 11.28
C SER A 152 8.29 4.82 12.70
N ALA A 153 9.35 5.51 13.11
CA ALA A 153 9.35 6.29 14.34
C ALA A 153 8.41 7.51 14.20
N ALA A 154 7.53 7.70 15.18
CA ALA A 154 6.76 8.93 15.30
C ALA A 154 7.43 9.84 16.33
N ASP A 155 7.87 11.02 15.90
CA ASP A 155 8.42 12.07 16.77
C ASP A 155 7.50 13.31 16.78
N PRO A 156 6.38 13.26 17.52
CA PRO A 156 5.49 14.41 17.62
C PRO A 156 6.14 15.60 18.34
N LYS A 157 7.17 15.36 19.17
CA LYS A 157 7.84 16.44 19.90
C LYS A 157 8.58 17.37 18.94
N ALA A 158 9.35 16.82 18.00
CA ALA A 158 10.04 17.63 17.00
C ALA A 158 9.06 18.51 16.20
N ALA A 159 7.89 17.97 15.84
CA ALA A 159 6.84 18.72 15.15
C ALA A 159 6.26 19.85 16.02
N PHE A 160 5.96 19.59 17.30
CA PHE A 160 5.45 20.62 18.21
C PHE A 160 6.47 21.73 18.48
N ASP A 161 7.74 21.38 18.60
CA ASP A 161 8.82 22.35 18.81
C ASP A 161 8.97 23.26 17.57
N LEU A 162 8.89 22.70 16.35
CA LEU A 162 8.92 23.48 15.11
C LEU A 162 7.71 24.42 15.00
N ALA A 163 6.50 23.91 15.25
CA ALA A 163 5.28 24.72 15.23
C ALA A 163 5.35 25.87 16.23
N SER A 164 5.84 25.60 17.45
CA SER A 164 6.00 26.63 18.48
C SER A 164 7.00 27.71 18.09
N LYS A 165 8.07 27.37 17.36
CA LYS A 165 9.02 28.36 16.82
C LYS A 165 8.38 29.25 15.77
N VAL A 166 7.62 28.66 14.84
CA VAL A 166 6.96 29.41 13.76
C VAL A 166 5.90 30.37 14.32
N LEU A 167 5.10 29.95 15.29
CA LEU A 167 4.02 30.77 15.88
C LEU A 167 4.48 31.88 16.83
N ARG A 168 5.74 31.83 17.30
CA ARG A 168 6.32 32.86 18.20
C ARG A 168 7.08 33.95 17.44
N ASN A 169 7.20 33.83 16.11
CA ASN A 169 7.69 34.87 15.21
C ASN A 169 6.52 35.71 14.70
#